data_AF-A0A8W8HMC4-F1
#
_entry.id   AF-A0A8W8HMC4-F1
#
_cell.length_a   1.000
_cell.length_b   1.000
_cell.length_c   1.000
_cell.angle_alpha   90.00
_cell.angle_beta   90.00
_cell.angle_gamma   90.00
#
_symmetry.space_group_name_H-M   'P 1'
#
loop_
_entity.id
_entity.type
_entity.pdbx_description
1 polymer ?
#
loop_
_entity_poly.entity_id
_entity_poly.type
_entity_poly.pdbx_seq_one_letter_code
_entity_poly.pdbx_strand_id
1 'polypeptide(L)'
;CYLLTQGRQPIALLNRCVDASLNNPGSDTPELHALFYHTFWHISQSSAKSHGVLNQLQWLLELLGHTRNLATGAITLSDKVKDKKKVVEFAIKLAAAAISIWTSSSSGLVYNVNPNYLMNTCPSFPEGHDLTLSRCPGSPLDFFPSYVSGLEGEPWSQISPKVMDWLAVMHRKHPELSPSLSAAEIGLKHTSDFRRAATWTDILQRYEAIAVA
;
A
#
# COMPACT_ATOMS: atom_id res chain seq x y z
N CYS A 1 8.49 3.02 -14.46
CA CYS A 1 7.42 3.95 -14.11
C CYS A 1 6.79 4.61 -15.33
N TYR A 2 7.49 5.41 -16.14
CA TYR A 2 6.92 6.06 -17.34
C TYR A 2 6.17 5.11 -18.31
N LEU A 3 6.80 4.00 -18.72
CA LEU A 3 6.14 3.04 -19.61
C LEU A 3 4.90 2.38 -18.98
N LEU A 4 4.91 2.22 -17.65
CA LEU A 4 3.76 1.73 -16.89
C LEU A 4 2.65 2.78 -16.93
N THR A 5 2.89 4.03 -16.53
CA THR A 5 1.85 5.07 -16.47
C THR A 5 1.19 5.36 -17.81
N GLN A 6 1.92 5.19 -18.92
CA GLN A 6 1.41 5.33 -20.29
C GLN A 6 0.58 4.13 -20.78
N GLY A 7 0.40 3.09 -19.96
CA GLY A 7 -0.34 1.87 -20.36
C GLY A 7 0.40 1.00 -21.37
N ARG A 8 1.70 1.26 -21.60
CA ARG A 8 2.53 0.50 -22.55
C ARG A 8 3.10 -0.78 -21.94
N GLN A 9 3.00 -0.95 -20.63
CA GLN A 9 3.44 -2.12 -19.89
C GLN A 9 2.37 -2.53 -18.87
N PRO A 10 2.24 -3.83 -18.56
CA PRO A 10 1.28 -4.32 -17.58
C PRO A 10 1.66 -3.94 -16.16
N ILE A 11 0.67 -3.71 -15.28
CA ILE A 11 0.90 -3.38 -13.87
C ILE A 11 1.80 -4.39 -13.15
N ALA A 12 1.78 -5.66 -13.56
CA ALA A 12 2.65 -6.71 -13.02
C ALA A 12 4.16 -6.39 -13.11
N LEU A 13 4.59 -5.53 -14.04
CA LEU A 13 5.99 -5.08 -14.10
C LEU A 13 6.40 -4.32 -12.82
N LEU A 14 5.45 -3.68 -12.14
CA LEU A 14 5.66 -2.96 -10.90
C LEU A 14 6.17 -3.87 -9.78
N ASN A 15 5.86 -5.16 -9.79
CA ASN A 15 6.46 -6.15 -8.88
C ASN A 15 7.98 -6.16 -9.00
N ARG A 16 8.50 -6.17 -10.23
CA ARG A 16 9.96 -6.13 -10.46
C ARG A 16 10.58 -4.81 -10.02
N CYS A 17 9.85 -3.70 -10.16
CA CYS A 17 10.30 -2.41 -9.65
C CYS A 17 10.40 -2.44 -8.11
N VAL A 18 9.36 -2.96 -7.43
CA VAL A 18 9.36 -3.12 -5.97
C VAL A 18 10.50 -4.04 -5.54
N ASP A 19 10.63 -5.23 -6.13
CA ASP A 19 11.71 -6.17 -5.80
C ASP A 19 13.11 -5.56 -5.97
N ALA A 20 13.34 -4.86 -7.08
CA ALA A 20 14.61 -4.18 -7.34
C ALA A 20 14.87 -3.07 -6.29
N SER A 21 13.83 -2.33 -5.91
CA SER A 21 13.90 -1.30 -4.89
C SER A 21 14.20 -1.85 -3.49
N LEU A 22 13.59 -2.97 -3.11
CA LEU A 22 13.79 -3.61 -1.81
C LEU A 22 15.16 -4.28 -1.68
N ASN A 23 15.75 -4.72 -2.79
CA ASN A 23 17.08 -5.35 -2.81
C ASN A 23 18.23 -4.37 -3.08
N ASN A 24 17.94 -3.06 -3.18
CA ASN A 24 18.95 -2.03 -3.38
C ASN A 24 19.58 -1.63 -2.03
N PRO A 25 20.92 -1.58 -1.89
CA PRO A 25 21.59 -1.06 -0.69
C PRO A 25 21.19 0.35 -0.26
N GLY A 26 20.69 1.17 -1.20
CA GLY A 26 20.12 2.50 -0.96
C GLY A 26 18.59 2.54 -1.01
N SER A 27 17.91 1.50 -0.51
CA SER A 27 16.45 1.47 -0.36
C SER A 27 15.93 2.55 0.61
N ASP A 28 14.62 2.88 0.56
CA ASP A 28 13.95 3.85 1.47
C ASP A 28 14.40 5.31 1.29
N THR A 29 14.57 5.77 0.03
CA THR A 29 14.83 7.20 -0.26
C THR A 29 13.54 7.97 -0.59
N PRO A 30 13.44 9.26 -0.22
CA PRO A 30 12.26 10.08 -0.52
C PRO A 30 11.89 10.13 -2.01
N GLU A 31 12.88 10.10 -2.90
CA GLU A 31 12.69 10.16 -4.35
C GLU A 31 12.05 8.87 -4.86
N LEU A 32 12.48 7.73 -4.30
CA LEU A 32 11.94 6.43 -4.67
C LEU A 32 10.48 6.29 -4.19
N HIS A 33 10.21 6.74 -2.97
CA HIS A 33 8.85 6.88 -2.46
C HIS A 33 7.98 7.74 -3.38
N ALA A 34 8.43 8.95 -3.71
CA ALA A 34 7.71 9.86 -4.59
C ALA A 34 7.45 9.21 -5.96
N LEU A 35 8.44 8.53 -6.54
CA LEU A 35 8.30 7.83 -7.81
C LEU A 35 7.20 6.76 -7.77
N PHE A 36 7.13 5.97 -6.69
CA PHE A 36 6.05 5.00 -6.51
C PHE A 36 4.69 5.67 -6.35
N TYR A 37 4.57 6.73 -5.55
CA TYR A 37 3.29 7.42 -5.35
C TYR A 37 2.74 8.01 -6.64
N HIS A 38 3.59 8.68 -7.42
CA HIS A 38 3.22 9.17 -8.75
C HIS A 38 2.79 8.01 -9.64
N THR A 39 3.52 6.89 -9.62
CA THR A 39 3.17 5.72 -10.41
C THR A 39 1.81 5.14 -10.02
N PHE A 40 1.54 4.98 -8.72
CA PHE A 40 0.26 4.47 -8.23
C PHE A 40 -0.89 5.38 -8.63
N TRP A 41 -0.74 6.69 -8.45
CA TRP A 41 -1.76 7.67 -8.82
C TRP A 41 -2.02 7.67 -10.33
N HIS A 42 -0.98 7.67 -11.16
CA HIS A 42 -1.16 7.61 -12.60
C HIS A 42 -1.81 6.30 -13.08
N ILE A 43 -1.54 5.17 -12.41
CA ILE A 43 -2.22 3.90 -12.68
C ILE A 43 -3.71 4.01 -12.37
N SER A 44 -4.10 4.64 -11.25
CA SER A 44 -5.53 4.80 -10.91
C SER A 44 -6.27 5.72 -11.87
N GLN A 45 -5.58 6.69 -12.47
CA GLN A 45 -6.16 7.60 -13.47
C GLN A 45 -6.15 7.04 -14.91
N SER A 46 -5.46 5.92 -15.16
CA SER A 46 -5.25 5.40 -16.50
C SER A 46 -6.48 4.67 -17.05
N SER A 47 -6.84 4.96 -18.29
CA SER A 47 -7.89 4.23 -19.03
C SER A 47 -7.40 2.94 -19.70
N ALA A 48 -6.11 2.59 -19.55
CA ALA A 48 -5.54 1.41 -20.17
C ALA A 48 -6.12 0.12 -19.56
N LYS A 49 -6.50 -0.86 -20.40
CA LYS A 49 -7.04 -2.15 -19.97
C LYS A 49 -6.10 -2.90 -19.00
N SER A 50 -4.79 -2.76 -19.19
CA SER A 50 -3.76 -3.33 -18.31
C SER A 50 -3.73 -2.74 -16.90
N HIS A 51 -4.40 -1.60 -16.67
CA HIS A 51 -4.57 -0.95 -15.36
C HIS A 51 -6.02 -1.00 -14.88
N GLY A 52 -6.90 -1.78 -15.52
CA GLY A 52 -8.26 -1.96 -15.05
C GLY A 52 -8.29 -2.39 -13.58
N VAL A 53 -9.35 -2.02 -12.87
CA VAL A 53 -9.38 -2.12 -11.41
C VAL A 53 -9.17 -3.56 -10.88
N LEU A 54 -9.59 -4.59 -11.64
CA LEU A 54 -9.28 -5.98 -11.32
C LEU A 54 -7.77 -6.29 -11.29
N ASN A 55 -7.00 -5.70 -12.22
CA ASN A 55 -5.54 -5.86 -12.23
C ASN A 55 -4.91 -5.10 -11.06
N GLN A 56 -5.47 -3.96 -10.66
CA GLN A 56 -5.03 -3.22 -9.48
C GLN A 56 -5.29 -4.03 -8.20
N LEU A 57 -6.48 -4.62 -8.04
CA LEU A 57 -6.81 -5.50 -6.93
C LEU A 57 -5.86 -6.69 -6.83
N GLN A 58 -5.64 -7.38 -7.95
CA GLN A 58 -4.73 -8.53 -8.02
C GLN A 58 -3.30 -8.12 -7.63
N TRP A 59 -2.80 -7.02 -8.20
CA TRP A 59 -1.47 -6.51 -7.89
C TRP A 59 -1.34 -6.09 -6.42
N LEU A 60 -2.37 -5.47 -5.84
CA LEU A 60 -2.37 -5.08 -4.44
C LEU A 60 -2.32 -6.30 -3.52
N LEU A 61 -3.08 -7.35 -3.81
CA LEU A 61 -3.01 -8.61 -3.07
C LEU A 61 -1.61 -9.25 -3.14
N GLU A 62 -0.96 -9.21 -4.31
CA GLU A 62 0.42 -9.66 -4.47
C GLU A 62 1.38 -8.85 -3.61
N LEU A 63 1.26 -7.52 -3.58
CA LEU A 63 2.07 -6.64 -2.74
C LEU A 63 1.85 -6.92 -1.25
N LEU A 64 0.60 -7.10 -0.81
CA LEU A 64 0.27 -7.45 0.59
C LEU A 64 0.86 -8.81 0.98
N GLY A 65 0.81 -9.79 0.07
CA GLY A 65 1.45 -11.09 0.28
C GLY A 65 2.97 -10.98 0.36
N HIS A 66 3.58 -10.21 -0.53
CA HIS A 66 5.04 -10.00 -0.57
C HIS A 66 5.54 -9.31 0.70
N THR A 67 4.92 -8.21 1.09
CA THR A 67 5.22 -7.46 2.32
C THR A 67 5.03 -8.33 3.57
N ARG A 68 3.98 -9.16 3.62
CA ARG A 68 3.78 -10.14 4.69
C ARG A 68 4.92 -11.14 4.76
N ASN A 69 5.32 -11.71 3.63
CA ASN A 69 6.38 -12.70 3.58
C ASN A 69 7.75 -12.11 3.97
N LEU A 70 7.99 -10.84 3.65
CA LEU A 70 9.17 -10.12 4.13
C LEU A 70 9.13 -9.91 5.65
N ALA A 71 8.01 -9.42 6.19
CA ALA A 71 7.85 -9.18 7.63
C ALA A 71 7.91 -10.46 8.48
N THR A 72 7.51 -11.60 7.92
CA THR A 72 7.61 -12.91 8.60
C THR A 72 8.95 -13.61 8.38
N GLY A 73 9.81 -13.11 7.48
CA GLY A 73 11.07 -13.75 7.11
C GLY A 73 10.93 -14.95 6.17
N ALA A 74 9.76 -15.16 5.56
CA ALA A 74 9.54 -16.20 4.55
C ALA A 74 10.24 -15.90 3.21
N ILE A 75 10.48 -14.61 2.91
CA ILE A 75 11.33 -14.17 1.80
C ILE A 75 12.61 -13.56 2.38
N THR A 76 13.76 -13.99 1.88
CA THR A 76 15.07 -13.44 2.26
C THR A 76 15.47 -12.30 1.33
N LEU A 77 15.77 -11.15 1.90
CA LEU A 77 16.40 -10.03 1.20
C LEU A 77 17.85 -10.35 0.84
N SER A 78 18.36 -9.73 -0.22
CA SER A 78 19.76 -9.80 -0.63
C SER A 78 20.73 -9.49 0.52
N ASP A 79 21.85 -10.22 0.59
CA ASP A 79 22.89 -10.03 1.62
C ASP A 79 23.53 -8.62 1.58
N LYS A 80 23.36 -7.90 0.47
CA LYS A 80 23.84 -6.51 0.32
C LYS A 80 23.00 -5.51 1.11
N VAL A 81 21.80 -5.88 1.56
CA VAL A 81 20.89 -5.04 2.34
C VAL A 81 21.34 -5.01 3.79
N LYS A 82 21.85 -3.86 4.23
CA LYS A 82 22.37 -3.68 5.60
C LYS A 82 21.27 -3.57 6.65
N ASP A 83 20.18 -2.88 6.34
CA ASP A 83 19.09 -2.60 7.28
C ASP A 83 17.79 -3.26 6.81
N LYS A 84 17.67 -4.56 7.07
CA LYS A 84 16.48 -5.35 6.69
C LYS A 84 15.21 -4.80 7.32
N LYS A 85 15.28 -4.23 8.53
CA LYS A 85 14.12 -3.66 9.22
C LYS A 85 13.56 -2.48 8.43
N LYS A 86 14.41 -1.51 8.05
CA LYS A 86 13.98 -0.37 7.22
C LYS A 86 13.42 -0.78 5.87
N VAL A 87 13.95 -1.83 5.24
CA VAL A 87 13.40 -2.35 3.98
C VAL A 87 11.98 -2.88 4.17
N VAL A 88 11.72 -3.58 5.27
CA VAL A 88 10.35 -4.05 5.57
C VAL A 88 9.42 -2.86 5.86
N GLU A 89 9.87 -1.88 6.66
CA GLU A 89 9.10 -0.66 6.89
C GLU A 89 8.79 0.09 5.58
N PHE A 90 9.76 0.18 4.68
CA PHE A 90 9.59 0.75 3.35
C PHE A 90 8.52 0.00 2.55
N ALA A 91 8.56 -1.34 2.54
CA ALA A 91 7.57 -2.17 1.87
C ALA A 91 6.16 -1.98 2.47
N ILE A 92 6.04 -1.85 3.79
CA ILE A 92 4.79 -1.56 4.50
C ILE A 92 4.26 -0.16 4.10
N LYS A 93 5.12 0.86 4.05
CA LYS A 93 4.77 2.21 3.59
C LYS A 93 4.27 2.21 2.14
N LEU A 94 4.88 1.41 1.26
CA LEU A 94 4.43 1.28 -0.14
C LEU A 94 3.03 0.66 -0.22
N ALA A 95 2.74 -0.40 0.54
CA ALA A 95 1.41 -1.00 0.59
C ALA A 95 0.35 -0.02 1.13
N ALA A 96 0.66 0.68 2.22
CA ALA A 96 -0.21 1.71 2.79
C ALA A 96 -0.49 2.85 1.79
N ALA A 97 0.54 3.29 1.05
CA ALA A 97 0.41 4.30 0.01
C ALA A 97 -0.47 3.83 -1.16
N ALA A 98 -0.24 2.61 -1.66
CA ALA A 98 -1.04 2.05 -2.74
C ALA A 98 -2.53 1.97 -2.37
N ILE A 99 -2.85 1.46 -1.17
CA ILE A 99 -4.22 1.46 -0.65
C ILE A 99 -4.77 2.88 -0.59
N SER A 100 -4.07 3.80 0.09
CA SER A 100 -4.55 5.16 0.27
C SER A 100 -4.83 5.87 -1.05
N ILE A 101 -3.94 5.67 -2.03
CA ILE A 101 -4.02 6.33 -3.33
C ILE A 101 -5.17 5.78 -4.17
N TRP A 102 -5.42 4.47 -4.12
CA TRP A 102 -6.42 3.83 -4.95
C TRP A 102 -7.83 3.83 -4.38
N THR A 103 -7.97 3.94 -3.05
CA THR A 103 -9.28 3.98 -2.38
C THR A 103 -9.84 5.38 -2.19
N SER A 104 -9.07 6.43 -2.50
CA SER A 104 -9.49 7.81 -2.32
C SER A 104 -8.97 8.74 -3.40
N SER A 105 -9.88 9.56 -3.96
CA SER A 105 -9.54 10.56 -4.98
C SER A 105 -8.76 11.76 -4.43
N SER A 106 -8.83 12.04 -3.12
CA SER A 106 -8.14 13.17 -2.49
C SER A 106 -6.71 12.87 -2.05
N SER A 107 -6.33 11.60 -2.04
CA SER A 107 -5.02 11.10 -1.61
C SER A 107 -3.85 11.74 -2.39
N GLY A 108 -4.00 11.97 -3.71
CA GLY A 108 -2.93 12.51 -4.55
C GLY A 108 -2.35 13.83 -4.02
N LEU A 109 -3.17 14.67 -3.39
CA LEU A 109 -2.73 15.93 -2.76
C LEU A 109 -1.86 15.68 -1.53
N VAL A 110 -2.27 14.75 -0.67
CA VAL A 110 -1.52 14.38 0.54
C VAL A 110 -0.19 13.73 0.21
N TYR A 111 -0.15 12.92 -0.86
CA TYR A 111 1.08 12.31 -1.36
C TYR A 111 1.93 13.25 -2.24
N ASN A 112 1.49 14.51 -2.42
CA ASN A 112 2.17 15.54 -3.20
C ASN A 112 2.46 15.12 -4.65
N VAL A 113 1.51 14.41 -5.26
CA VAL A 113 1.64 13.92 -6.63
C VAL A 113 1.50 15.08 -7.62
N ASN A 114 2.50 15.23 -8.46
CA ASN A 114 2.47 16.11 -9.62
C ASN A 114 1.92 15.36 -10.84
N PRO A 115 0.72 15.70 -11.35
CA PRO A 115 0.11 15.02 -12.49
C PRO A 115 0.93 15.06 -13.77
N ASN A 116 1.86 16.01 -13.92
CA ASN A 116 2.64 16.16 -15.16
C ASN A 116 3.95 15.37 -15.13
N TYR A 117 4.35 14.84 -13.96
CA TYR A 117 5.67 14.27 -13.75
C TYR A 117 5.98 13.06 -14.65
N LEU A 118 5.04 12.12 -14.77
CA LEU A 118 5.21 10.90 -15.58
C LEU A 118 4.51 10.97 -16.95
N MET A 119 4.06 12.15 -17.37
CA MET A 119 3.42 12.35 -18.67
C MET A 119 4.40 12.82 -19.76
N ASN A 120 5.44 13.56 -19.39
CA ASN A 120 6.38 14.13 -20.36
C ASN A 120 7.55 13.18 -20.64
N THR A 121 7.87 12.99 -21.93
CA THR A 121 8.90 12.04 -22.44
C THR A 121 10.34 12.41 -22.10
N CYS A 122 10.60 13.59 -21.54
CA CYS A 122 11.94 14.03 -21.18
C CYS A 122 11.89 14.82 -19.88
N PRO A 123 12.17 14.19 -18.74
CA PRO A 123 12.90 14.89 -17.71
C PRO A 123 14.34 14.90 -18.23
N SER A 124 14.80 16.05 -18.72
CA SER A 124 16.23 16.32 -18.72
C SER A 124 16.65 16.30 -17.26
N PHE A 125 16.91 15.11 -16.72
CA PHE A 125 17.43 14.91 -15.37
C PHE A 125 18.85 15.44 -15.42
N PRO A 126 19.13 16.64 -14.85
CA PRO A 126 20.51 16.96 -14.54
C PRO A 126 20.99 15.84 -13.60
N GLU A 127 22.23 15.39 -13.71
CA GLU A 127 22.79 14.47 -12.72
C GLU A 127 22.72 15.13 -11.34
N GLY A 128 21.69 14.80 -10.56
CA GLY A 128 21.36 15.50 -9.33
C GLY A 128 19.85 15.55 -9.09
N HIS A 129 19.47 15.42 -7.82
CA HIS A 129 18.11 15.52 -7.27
C HIS A 129 17.07 16.16 -8.20
N ASP A 130 16.03 15.40 -8.54
CA ASP A 130 14.93 15.92 -9.34
C ASP A 130 14.07 16.88 -8.49
N LEU A 131 14.26 18.18 -8.69
CA LEU A 131 13.52 19.24 -8.01
C LEU A 131 12.00 19.20 -8.29
N THR A 132 11.56 18.41 -9.28
CA THR A 132 10.14 18.23 -9.60
C THR A 132 9.48 17.06 -8.87
N LEU A 133 10.28 16.17 -8.24
CA LEU A 133 9.79 15.16 -7.30
C LEU A 133 9.50 15.81 -5.96
N SER A 134 8.29 16.35 -5.84
CA SER A 134 7.85 16.93 -4.59
C SER A 134 7.66 15.84 -3.53
N ARG A 135 8.30 16.01 -2.36
CA ARG A 135 8.24 15.04 -1.27
C ARG A 135 6.85 15.06 -0.61
N CYS A 136 6.34 13.88 -0.25
CA CYS A 136 5.18 13.77 0.62
C CYS A 136 5.49 14.45 1.97
N PRO A 137 4.64 15.36 2.49
CA PRO A 137 4.88 16.08 3.75
C PRO A 137 4.96 15.17 4.99
N GLY A 138 4.48 13.93 4.90
CA GLY A 138 4.54 12.94 5.98
C GLY A 138 4.82 11.52 5.50
N SER A 139 4.85 10.58 6.43
CA SER A 139 4.92 9.15 6.10
C SER A 139 3.55 8.68 5.59
N PRO A 140 3.48 7.77 4.59
CA PRO A 140 2.21 7.16 4.19
C PRO A 140 1.39 6.60 5.34
N LEU A 141 2.09 6.08 6.36
CA LEU A 141 1.47 5.49 7.55
C LEU A 141 0.79 6.53 8.43
N ASP A 142 1.18 7.81 8.38
CA ASP A 142 0.57 8.86 9.20
C ASP A 142 -0.87 9.13 8.74
N PHE A 143 -1.11 9.03 7.43
CA PHE A 143 -2.40 9.30 6.82
C PHE A 143 -3.22 8.05 6.54
N PHE A 144 -2.58 6.88 6.50
CA PHE A 144 -3.21 5.61 6.18
C PHE A 144 -4.50 5.31 6.95
N PRO A 145 -4.60 5.58 8.28
CA PRO A 145 -5.86 5.38 9.01
C PRO A 145 -7.05 6.15 8.46
N SER A 146 -6.83 7.31 7.85
CA SER A 146 -7.90 8.14 7.27
C SER A 146 -8.40 7.62 5.91
N TYR A 147 -7.63 6.76 5.25
CA TYR A 147 -7.93 6.27 3.90
C TYR A 147 -8.35 4.80 3.85
N VAL A 148 -8.09 4.04 4.92
CA VAL A 148 -8.40 2.61 4.99
C VAL A 148 -9.90 2.32 4.87
N SER A 149 -10.77 3.25 5.29
CA SER A 149 -12.23 3.13 5.15
C SER A 149 -12.70 3.19 3.70
N GLY A 150 -11.88 3.73 2.77
CA GLY A 150 -12.19 3.68 1.34
C GLY A 150 -12.26 2.25 0.78
N LEU A 151 -11.75 1.26 1.54
CA LEU A 151 -11.93 -0.16 1.25
C LEU A 151 -13.39 -0.63 1.40
N GLU A 152 -14.32 0.15 1.97
CA GLU A 152 -15.75 -0.20 1.98
C GLU A 152 -16.41 -0.15 0.60
N GLY A 153 -15.88 0.70 -0.29
CA GLY A 153 -16.46 0.90 -1.61
C GLY A 153 -16.08 -0.23 -2.56
N GLU A 154 -17.00 -0.60 -3.44
CA GLU A 154 -16.63 -1.43 -4.60
C GLU A 154 -15.63 -0.67 -5.49
N PRO A 155 -14.63 -1.37 -6.06
CA PRO A 155 -14.42 -2.81 -5.97
C PRO A 155 -13.44 -3.25 -4.87
N TRP A 156 -13.07 -2.34 -3.97
CA TRP A 156 -12.04 -2.54 -2.95
C TRP A 156 -12.52 -3.36 -1.75
N SER A 157 -13.83 -3.37 -1.48
CA SER A 157 -14.53 -4.23 -0.50
C SER A 157 -14.07 -5.69 -0.52
N GLN A 158 -13.77 -6.21 -1.71
CA GLN A 158 -13.39 -7.59 -1.94
C GLN A 158 -12.05 -7.98 -1.29
N ILE A 159 -11.16 -7.01 -1.06
CA ILE A 159 -9.84 -7.24 -0.46
C ILE A 159 -9.74 -6.77 1.00
N SER A 160 -10.78 -6.13 1.53
CA SER A 160 -10.79 -5.60 2.90
C SER A 160 -10.45 -6.66 3.95
N PRO A 161 -10.97 -7.91 3.90
CA PRO A 161 -10.55 -8.98 4.83
C PRO A 161 -9.05 -9.29 4.75
N LYS A 162 -8.47 -9.26 3.55
CA LYS A 162 -7.03 -9.50 3.34
C LYS A 162 -6.18 -8.36 3.88
N VAL A 163 -6.63 -7.11 3.73
CA VAL A 163 -5.98 -5.94 4.35
C VAL A 163 -6.07 -6.04 5.87
N MET A 164 -7.20 -6.48 6.41
CA MET A 164 -7.38 -6.64 7.85
C MET A 164 -6.40 -7.68 8.43
N ASP A 165 -6.31 -8.86 7.80
CA ASP A 165 -5.36 -9.90 8.16
C ASP A 165 -3.91 -9.39 8.05
N TRP A 166 -3.61 -8.63 7.00
CA TRP A 166 -2.30 -8.04 6.79
C TRP A 166 -1.93 -7.05 7.90
N LEU A 167 -2.85 -6.15 8.29
CA LEU A 167 -2.64 -5.19 9.38
C LEU A 167 -2.35 -5.88 10.71
N ALA A 168 -3.09 -6.94 11.03
CA ALA A 168 -2.88 -7.71 12.25
C ALA A 168 -1.49 -8.34 12.30
N VAL A 169 -0.95 -8.79 11.16
CA VAL A 169 0.42 -9.31 11.07
C VAL A 169 1.45 -8.19 11.20
N MET A 170 1.28 -7.08 10.46
CA MET A 170 2.24 -5.97 10.47
C MET A 170 2.35 -5.36 11.87
N HIS A 171 1.22 -5.10 12.54
CA HIS A 171 1.22 -4.59 13.91
C HIS A 171 2.07 -5.48 14.83
N ARG A 172 1.84 -6.80 14.80
CA ARG A 172 2.52 -7.75 15.71
C ARG A 172 4.02 -7.86 15.44
N LYS A 173 4.44 -7.72 14.18
CA LYS A 173 5.84 -7.86 13.76
C LYS A 173 6.63 -6.55 13.80
N HIS A 174 5.94 -5.42 13.67
CA HIS A 174 6.52 -4.07 13.57
C HIS A 174 5.90 -3.15 14.63
N PRO A 175 6.23 -3.35 15.92
CA PRO A 175 5.64 -2.56 17.02
C PRO A 175 5.96 -1.07 16.90
N GLU A 176 7.07 -0.69 16.26
CA GLU A 176 7.38 0.72 15.98
C GLU A 176 6.36 1.43 15.06
N LEU A 177 5.67 0.67 14.21
CA LEU A 177 4.62 1.18 13.33
C LEU A 177 3.21 0.98 13.91
N SER A 178 3.12 0.36 15.09
CA SER A 178 1.87 -0.09 15.70
C SER A 178 0.83 1.02 15.88
N PRO A 179 1.14 2.26 16.30
CA PRO A 179 0.11 3.29 16.47
C PRO A 179 -0.71 3.55 15.20
N SER A 180 -0.03 3.76 14.07
CA SER A 180 -0.67 3.99 12.78
C SER A 180 -1.40 2.74 12.26
N LEU A 181 -0.76 1.58 12.36
CA LEU A 181 -1.37 0.32 11.90
C LEU A 181 -2.60 -0.05 12.72
N SER A 182 -2.57 0.19 14.04
CA SER A 182 -3.70 -0.02 14.95
C SER A 182 -4.85 0.92 14.65
N ALA A 183 -4.56 2.20 14.43
CA ALA A 183 -5.57 3.17 14.07
C ALA A 183 -6.27 2.80 12.75
N ALA A 184 -5.51 2.31 11.77
CA ALA A 184 -6.07 1.81 10.52
C ALA A 184 -6.89 0.53 10.71
N GLU A 185 -6.42 -0.40 11.55
CA GLU A 185 -7.16 -1.60 11.91
C GLU A 185 -8.50 -1.26 12.57
N ILE A 186 -8.52 -0.32 13.51
CA ILE A 186 -9.73 0.17 14.16
C ILE A 186 -10.66 0.81 13.12
N GLY A 187 -10.12 1.69 12.27
CA GLY A 187 -10.88 2.33 11.20
C GLY A 187 -11.57 1.31 10.30
N LEU A 188 -10.86 0.25 9.91
CA LEU A 188 -11.41 -0.83 9.09
C LEU A 188 -12.45 -1.68 9.86
N LYS A 189 -12.29 -1.92 11.16
CA LYS A 189 -13.29 -2.66 11.97
C LYS A 189 -14.63 -1.93 12.09
N HIS A 190 -14.62 -0.60 12.07
CA HIS A 190 -15.83 0.21 12.17
C HIS A 190 -16.61 0.33 10.86
N THR A 191 -16.06 -0.21 9.77
CA THR A 191 -16.76 -0.30 8.50
C THR A 191 -17.94 -1.27 8.56
N SER A 192 -18.94 -1.05 7.70
CA SER A 192 -20.20 -1.78 7.73
C SER A 192 -20.05 -3.30 7.54
N ASP A 193 -19.08 -3.74 6.74
CA ASP A 193 -18.81 -5.15 6.48
C ASP A 193 -18.23 -5.86 7.71
N PHE A 194 -17.23 -5.25 8.37
CA PHE A 194 -16.62 -5.83 9.56
C PHE A 194 -17.47 -5.65 10.81
N ARG A 195 -18.25 -4.57 10.89
CA ARG A 195 -19.21 -4.36 11.98
C ARG A 195 -20.27 -5.45 11.99
N ARG A 196 -20.80 -5.84 10.82
CA ARG A 196 -21.74 -6.96 10.71
C ARG A 196 -21.10 -8.27 11.16
N ALA A 197 -19.90 -8.59 10.67
CA ALA A 197 -19.18 -9.79 11.08
C ALA A 197 -18.93 -9.84 12.60
N ALA A 198 -18.45 -8.75 13.19
CA ALA A 198 -18.22 -8.66 14.64
C ALA A 198 -19.51 -8.83 15.46
N THR A 199 -20.63 -8.29 14.99
CA THR A 199 -21.93 -8.41 15.66
C THR A 199 -22.41 -9.86 15.66
N TRP A 200 -22.22 -10.60 14.56
CA TRP A 200 -22.57 -12.02 14.48
C TRP A 200 -21.70 -12.89 15.40
N THR A 201 -20.39 -12.63 15.48
CA THR A 201 -19.48 -13.38 16.35
C THR A 201 -19.83 -13.18 17.83
N ASP A 202 -20.19 -11.95 18.24
CA ASP A 202 -20.65 -11.65 19.62
C ASP A 202 -21.98 -12.35 19.94
N ILE A 203 -22.94 -12.36 19.00
CA ILE A 203 -24.21 -13.10 19.17
C ILE A 203 -23.97 -14.61 19.32
N LEU A 204 -23.10 -15.20 18.50
CA LEU A 204 -22.77 -16.63 18.59
C LEU A 204 -22.08 -16.97 19.92
N GLN A 205 -21.11 -16.17 20.36
CA GLN A 205 -20.45 -16.37 21.65
C GLN A 205 -21.43 -16.27 22.83
N ARG A 206 -22.37 -15.33 22.79
CA ARG A 206 -23.43 -15.23 23.80
C ARG A 206 -24.37 -16.43 23.78
N TYR A 207 -24.71 -16.94 22.60
CA TYR A 207 -25.55 -18.12 22.47
C TYR A 207 -24.85 -19.37 23.01
N GLU A 208 -23.57 -19.58 22.70
CA GLU A 208 -22.76 -20.69 23.25
C GLU A 208 -22.63 -20.59 24.78
N ALA A 209 -22.44 -19.39 25.33
CA ALA A 209 -22.36 -19.18 26.77
C ALA A 209 -23.69 -19.48 27.49
N ILE A 210 -24.83 -19.26 26.84
CA ILE A 210 -26.16 -19.60 27.37
C ILE A 210 -26.44 -21.10 27.23
N ALA A 211 -25.97 -21.76 26.17
CA ALA A 211 -26.20 -23.18 25.93
C ALA A 211 -25.41 -24.12 26.86
N VAL A 212 -24.38 -23.61 27.54
CA VAL A 212 -23.54 -24.36 28.50
C VAL A 212 -23.96 -24.10 29.96
N ALA A 213 -24.89 -23.17 30.20
CA ALA A 213 -25.46 -22.87 31.51
C ALA A 213 -26.76 -23.66 31.77
#